data_AF-A0A291QAC6-F1
#
_entry.id   AF-A0A291QAC6-F1
#
_cell.length_a   1.000
_cell.length_b   1.000
_cell.length_c   1.000
_cell.angle_alpha   90.00
_cell.angle_beta   90.00
_cell.angle_gamma   90.00
#
_symmetry.space_group_name_H-M   'P 1'
#
loop_
_entity.id
_entity.type
_entity.pdbx_description
1 polymer ?
#
loop_
_entity_poly.entity_id
_entity_poly.type
_entity_poly.pdbx_seq_one_letter_code
_entity_poly.pdbx_strand_id
1 'polypeptide(L)'
;MSTPKKRSRPAKRASKAKDYIVGPAPDDAFGSPSGPPPPRGPEAPPLSIDERFEFLITNPDLYAVAREVLPAREPGSVGRMLSYPPFVYVIFLCAISVFGSARSTAHHLQRPLWWGAVRELVGPAEADALAPVGPNRSKWNYYFKRYLKENIPALRDISSDLWIQQALAMGLMSEVNSRGSWIYPDRDQVIHGDATVAAPPSDQTKRKTTDKETGEIRYHRVDEDASCTTEGGGRKVYGNKFRSIATRLANTPHSRVILTLESIRHKSRKRPPTATTRAQPSSGS
;
A
#
# COMPACT_ATOMS: atom_id res chain seq x y z
N MET A 1 -31.56 -3.67 -45.20
CA MET A 1 -30.66 -3.66 -44.02
C MET A 1 -30.70 -5.03 -43.37
N SER A 2 -29.62 -5.80 -43.49
CA SER A 2 -29.54 -7.20 -43.02
C SER A 2 -29.11 -7.24 -41.56
N THR A 3 -29.94 -7.80 -40.69
CA THR A 3 -29.64 -8.01 -39.26
C THR A 3 -28.51 -9.05 -39.09
N PRO A 4 -27.53 -8.81 -38.22
CA PRO A 4 -26.41 -9.73 -38.05
C PRO A 4 -26.83 -11.01 -37.31
N LYS A 5 -26.47 -12.16 -37.89
CA LYS A 5 -26.64 -13.51 -37.29
C LYS A 5 -25.85 -13.61 -35.98
N LYS A 6 -26.55 -13.78 -34.85
CA LYS A 6 -25.94 -14.17 -33.57
C LYS A 6 -25.24 -15.52 -33.71
N ARG A 7 -23.92 -15.56 -33.46
CA ARG A 7 -23.16 -16.81 -33.33
C ARG A 7 -23.64 -17.56 -32.08
N SER A 8 -24.16 -18.77 -32.26
CA SER A 8 -24.50 -19.68 -31.18
C SER A 8 -23.22 -20.16 -30.48
N ARG A 9 -23.21 -20.13 -29.15
CA ARG A 9 -22.13 -20.71 -28.34
C ARG A 9 -22.20 -22.24 -28.45
N PRO A 10 -21.08 -22.96 -28.62
CA PRO A 10 -21.08 -24.41 -28.57
C PRO A 10 -21.47 -24.90 -27.17
N ALA A 11 -22.30 -25.93 -27.12
CA ALA A 11 -22.76 -26.54 -25.88
C ALA A 11 -21.57 -27.07 -25.05
N LYS A 12 -21.58 -26.79 -23.74
CA LYS A 12 -20.62 -27.38 -22.79
C LYS A 12 -20.76 -28.91 -22.86
N ARG A 13 -19.67 -29.61 -23.18
CA ARG A 13 -19.60 -31.07 -23.01
C ARG A 13 -19.90 -31.40 -21.56
N ALA A 14 -20.87 -32.29 -21.34
CA ALA A 14 -21.17 -32.83 -20.02
C ALA A 14 -19.89 -33.47 -19.44
N SER A 15 -19.46 -33.01 -18.27
CA SER A 15 -18.33 -33.64 -17.58
C SER A 15 -18.75 -35.05 -17.16
N LYS A 16 -17.92 -36.05 -17.45
CA LYS A 16 -18.09 -37.41 -16.90
C LYS A 16 -18.38 -37.32 -15.40
N ALA A 17 -19.42 -38.01 -14.95
CA ALA A 17 -19.73 -38.17 -13.54
C ALA A 17 -18.47 -38.71 -12.83
N LYS A 18 -18.07 -38.05 -11.75
CA LYS A 18 -16.87 -38.42 -10.99
C LYS A 18 -17.25 -39.58 -10.06
N ASP A 19 -16.43 -40.63 -10.07
CA ASP A 19 -16.63 -41.93 -9.42
C ASP A 19 -16.39 -41.94 -7.90
N TYR A 20 -16.56 -40.80 -7.22
CA TYR A 20 -16.44 -40.76 -5.75
C TYR A 20 -17.82 -40.65 -5.11
N ILE A 21 -18.02 -41.48 -4.08
CA ILE A 21 -19.16 -41.38 -3.16
C ILE A 21 -18.84 -40.22 -2.22
N VAL A 22 -19.55 -39.09 -2.39
CA VAL A 22 -19.53 -38.01 -1.42
C VAL A 22 -20.37 -38.49 -0.22
N GLY A 23 -19.76 -38.56 0.97
CA GLY A 23 -20.52 -38.81 2.21
C GLY A 23 -21.59 -37.74 2.42
N PRO A 24 -22.57 -37.96 3.31
CA PRO A 24 -23.58 -36.93 3.61
C PRO A 24 -22.85 -35.64 3.99
N ALA A 25 -23.14 -34.55 3.27
CA ALA A 25 -22.67 -33.23 3.65
C ALA A 25 -23.27 -32.96 5.05
N PRO A 26 -22.46 -32.78 6.10
CA PRO A 26 -23.03 -32.59 7.42
C PRO A 26 -23.85 -31.31 7.43
N ASP A 27 -25.12 -31.45 7.81
CA ASP A 27 -26.14 -30.41 7.74
C ASP A 27 -25.82 -29.19 8.63
N ASP A 28 -24.90 -29.32 9.59
CA ASP A 28 -24.58 -28.29 10.58
C ASP A 28 -23.25 -27.55 10.34
N ALA A 29 -22.26 -28.20 9.74
CA ALA A 29 -20.97 -27.58 9.49
C ALA A 29 -20.97 -26.72 8.23
N PHE A 30 -21.85 -27.03 7.24
CA PHE A 30 -21.76 -26.48 5.88
C PHE A 30 -22.80 -25.45 5.46
N GLY A 31 -23.82 -25.21 6.28
CA GLY A 31 -25.00 -24.46 5.86
C GLY A 31 -25.81 -25.22 4.82
N SER A 32 -27.10 -24.89 4.70
CA SER A 32 -27.94 -25.55 3.71
C SER A 32 -27.49 -25.16 2.28
N PRO A 33 -27.28 -26.11 1.36
CA PRO A 33 -27.02 -25.83 -0.06
C PRO A 33 -28.11 -24.98 -0.73
N SER A 34 -29.32 -24.97 -0.16
CA SER A 34 -30.46 -24.17 -0.63
C SER A 34 -30.55 -22.78 0.00
N GLY A 35 -29.65 -22.44 0.94
CA GLY A 35 -29.60 -21.13 1.56
C GLY A 35 -29.16 -20.07 0.54
N PRO A 36 -29.94 -19.00 0.31
CA PRO A 36 -29.46 -17.90 -0.52
C PRO A 36 -28.21 -17.29 0.14
N PRO A 37 -27.17 -16.92 -0.64
CA PRO A 37 -26.07 -16.15 -0.08
C PRO A 37 -26.63 -14.87 0.55
N PRO A 38 -26.06 -14.38 1.66
CA PRO A 38 -26.54 -13.18 2.29
C PRO A 38 -26.55 -12.03 1.26
N PRO A 39 -27.65 -11.25 1.20
CA PRO A 39 -27.75 -10.17 0.24
C PRO A 39 -26.58 -9.20 0.43
N ARG A 40 -25.95 -8.81 -0.68
CA ARG A 40 -24.93 -7.76 -0.63
C ARG A 40 -25.64 -6.45 -0.25
N GLY A 41 -25.31 -5.90 0.90
CA GLY A 41 -25.76 -4.57 1.30
C GLY A 41 -25.33 -3.49 0.30
N PRO A 42 -25.94 -2.31 0.36
CA PRO A 42 -25.54 -1.17 -0.48
C PRO A 42 -24.06 -0.85 -0.27
N GLU A 43 -23.37 -0.50 -1.35
CA GLU A 43 -21.99 -0.01 -1.26
C GLU A 43 -21.98 1.34 -0.54
N ALA A 44 -21.09 1.47 0.44
CA ALA A 44 -20.98 2.72 1.18
C ALA A 44 -20.45 3.83 0.28
N PRO A 45 -20.91 5.09 0.45
CA PRO A 45 -20.38 6.20 -0.32
C PRO A 45 -18.87 6.38 -0.06
N PRO A 46 -18.12 6.86 -1.05
CA PRO A 46 -16.71 7.17 -0.86
C PRO A 46 -16.56 8.30 0.16
N LEU A 47 -15.54 8.19 1.03
CA LEU A 47 -15.18 9.28 1.93
C LEU A 47 -14.69 10.48 1.13
N SER A 48 -15.12 11.67 1.55
CA SER A 48 -14.63 12.95 1.05
C SER A 48 -13.13 13.13 1.36
N ILE A 49 -12.50 14.08 0.68
CA ILE A 49 -11.08 14.39 0.93
C ILE A 49 -10.89 14.89 2.38
N ASP A 50 -11.84 15.66 2.88
CA ASP A 50 -11.84 16.21 4.24
C ASP A 50 -11.87 15.08 5.27
N GLU A 51 -12.85 14.17 5.17
CA GLU A 51 -12.97 13.00 6.07
C GLU A 51 -11.72 12.12 6.02
N ARG A 52 -11.19 11.84 4.82
CA ARG A 52 -9.97 11.03 4.67
C ARG A 52 -8.75 11.68 5.32
N PHE A 53 -8.64 13.00 5.24
CA PHE A 53 -7.57 13.73 5.88
C PHE A 53 -7.75 13.78 7.39
N GLU A 54 -8.99 13.98 7.87
CA GLU A 54 -9.33 13.96 9.28
C GLU A 54 -9.00 12.59 9.92
N PHE A 55 -9.43 11.48 9.31
CA PHE A 55 -9.06 10.13 9.75
C PHE A 55 -7.54 9.92 9.78
N LEU A 56 -6.81 10.53 8.85
CA LEU A 56 -5.36 10.45 8.81
C LEU A 56 -4.77 11.20 9.99
N ILE A 57 -5.10 12.48 10.17
CA ILE A 57 -4.45 13.29 11.21
C ILE A 57 -4.86 12.82 12.59
N THR A 58 -6.09 12.35 12.80
CA THR A 58 -6.56 11.90 14.12
C THR A 58 -6.01 10.53 14.55
N ASN A 59 -5.26 9.83 13.69
CA ASN A 59 -4.71 8.52 14.02
C ASN A 59 -3.51 8.64 14.98
N PRO A 60 -3.61 8.19 16.25
CA PRO A 60 -2.53 8.30 17.22
C PRO A 60 -1.29 7.47 16.83
N ASP A 61 -1.47 6.38 16.09
CA ASP A 61 -0.37 5.48 15.70
C ASP A 61 0.63 6.18 14.79
N LEU A 62 0.19 7.15 13.97
CA LEU A 62 1.09 7.93 13.13
C LEU A 62 2.09 8.75 13.96
N TYR A 63 1.64 9.29 15.09
CA TYR A 63 2.47 10.06 16.00
C TYR A 63 3.40 9.16 16.81
N ALA A 64 2.90 8.00 17.24
CA ALA A 64 3.70 6.99 17.94
C ALA A 64 4.86 6.50 17.07
N VAL A 65 4.58 6.06 15.83
CA VAL A 65 5.59 5.62 14.86
C VAL A 65 6.61 6.73 14.58
N ALA A 66 6.14 7.96 14.39
CA ALA A 66 7.02 9.09 14.12
C ALA A 66 8.00 9.35 15.28
N ARG A 67 7.51 9.25 16.51
CA ARG A 67 8.31 9.48 17.73
C ARG A 67 9.33 8.38 17.96
N GLU A 68 8.94 7.14 17.70
CA GLU A 68 9.79 5.97 17.96
C GLU A 68 10.90 5.81 16.92
N VAL A 69 10.58 6.04 15.65
CA VAL A 69 11.51 5.72 14.55
C VAL A 69 12.34 6.91 14.10
N LEU A 70 11.75 8.11 14.07
CA LEU A 70 12.41 9.23 13.45
C LEU A 70 13.23 10.01 14.47
N PRO A 71 14.46 10.40 14.11
CA PRO A 71 15.34 11.06 15.06
C PRO A 71 14.73 12.40 15.49
N ALA A 72 14.47 12.54 16.78
CA ALA A 72 14.39 13.84 17.42
C ALA A 72 15.81 14.41 17.47
N ARG A 73 15.98 15.67 17.07
CA ARG A 73 17.29 16.32 17.23
C ARG A 73 17.39 16.85 18.65
N GLU A 74 18.46 16.44 19.34
CA GLU A 74 18.80 17.01 20.64
C GLU A 74 19.02 18.53 20.54
N PRO A 75 18.53 19.31 21.51
CA PRO A 75 18.81 20.73 21.60
C PRO A 75 20.32 21.01 21.54
N GLY A 76 20.74 21.94 20.68
CA GLY A 76 22.16 22.31 20.53
C GLY A 76 22.97 21.41 19.57
N SER A 77 22.36 20.42 18.93
CA SER A 77 23.04 19.60 17.92
C SER A 77 23.48 20.40 16.67
N VAL A 78 24.68 20.13 16.17
CA VAL A 78 25.26 20.83 15.01
C VAL A 78 24.51 20.53 13.70
N GLY A 79 24.40 21.53 12.82
CA GLY A 79 23.81 21.41 11.47
C GLY A 79 22.44 22.07 11.33
N ARG A 80 21.90 22.09 10.10
CA ARG A 80 20.64 22.79 9.77
C ARG A 80 19.46 22.23 10.57
N MET A 81 18.80 23.10 11.34
CA MET A 81 17.60 22.76 12.10
C MET A 81 16.49 22.26 11.17
N LEU A 82 15.77 21.23 11.62
CA LEU A 82 14.56 20.78 10.94
C LEU A 82 13.52 21.88 11.00
N SER A 83 12.80 22.09 9.89
CA SER A 83 11.77 23.14 9.84
C SER A 83 10.47 22.74 10.53
N TYR A 84 10.25 21.44 10.75
CA TYR A 84 9.07 20.87 11.39
C TYR A 84 9.47 19.65 12.22
N PRO A 85 8.69 19.30 13.25
CA PRO A 85 8.85 18.02 13.96
C PRO A 85 8.69 16.82 13.02
N PRO A 86 9.28 15.65 13.36
CA PRO A 86 9.21 14.44 12.53
C PRO A 86 7.79 14.00 12.12
N PHE A 87 6.82 14.06 13.04
CA PHE A 87 5.45 13.62 12.78
C PHE A 87 4.78 14.39 11.62
N VAL A 88 5.12 15.66 11.43
CA VAL A 88 4.60 16.47 10.31
C VAL A 88 4.99 15.87 8.96
N TYR A 89 6.18 15.27 8.87
CA TYR A 89 6.64 14.61 7.66
C TYR A 89 6.00 13.23 7.47
N VAL A 90 5.61 12.55 8.54
CA VAL A 90 4.80 11.32 8.46
C VAL A 90 3.38 11.64 7.98
N ILE A 91 2.75 12.68 8.53
CA ILE A 91 1.47 13.21 8.03
C ILE A 91 1.58 13.53 6.54
N PHE A 92 2.64 14.23 6.13
CA PHE A 92 2.87 14.53 4.71
C PHE A 92 2.95 13.26 3.86
N LEU A 93 3.74 12.27 4.28
CA LEU A 93 3.90 11.01 3.56
C LEU A 93 2.55 10.31 3.36
N CYS A 94 1.76 10.18 4.43
CA CYS A 94 0.45 9.54 4.37
C CYS A 94 -0.56 10.36 3.56
N ALA A 95 -0.51 11.69 3.64
CA ALA A 95 -1.43 12.60 2.95
C ALA A 95 -1.25 12.57 1.42
N ILE A 96 -0.13 12.06 0.91
CA ILE A 96 0.05 11.76 -0.52
C ILE A 96 -1.04 10.79 -1.01
N SER A 97 -1.46 9.83 -0.19
CA SER A 97 -2.54 8.90 -0.54
C SER A 97 -3.91 9.59 -0.61
N VAL A 98 -4.10 10.69 0.13
CA VAL A 98 -5.33 11.49 0.16
C VAL A 98 -5.36 12.45 -1.02
N PHE A 99 -4.30 13.25 -1.21
CA PHE A 99 -4.23 14.30 -2.23
C PHE A 99 -3.62 13.86 -3.57
N GLY A 100 -3.22 12.59 -3.69
CA GLY A 100 -2.74 11.93 -4.91
C GLY A 100 -1.28 12.21 -5.29
N SER A 101 -0.63 13.25 -4.73
CA SER A 101 0.79 13.51 -5.01
C SER A 101 1.46 14.36 -3.92
N ALA A 102 2.79 14.28 -3.83
CA ALA A 102 3.58 15.15 -2.96
C ALA A 102 3.44 16.64 -3.33
N ARG A 103 3.25 16.97 -4.61
CA ARG A 103 3.02 18.36 -5.05
C ARG A 103 1.66 18.86 -4.56
N SER A 104 0.62 18.07 -4.76
CA SER A 104 -0.74 18.40 -4.29
C SER A 104 -0.78 18.49 -2.76
N THR A 105 -0.15 17.56 -2.06
CA THR A 105 -0.05 17.55 -0.59
C THR A 105 0.62 18.82 -0.07
N ALA A 106 1.77 19.21 -0.65
CA ALA A 106 2.42 20.46 -0.28
C ALA A 106 1.50 21.67 -0.48
N HIS A 107 0.79 21.74 -1.62
CA HIS A 107 -0.15 22.82 -1.90
C HIS A 107 -1.29 22.89 -0.86
N HIS A 108 -1.90 21.75 -0.52
CA HIS A 108 -2.98 21.70 0.48
C HIS A 108 -2.48 22.11 1.87
N LEU A 109 -1.33 21.58 2.31
CA LEU A 109 -0.74 21.92 3.61
C LEU A 109 -0.18 23.37 3.69
N GLN A 110 -0.06 24.09 2.58
CA GLN A 110 0.19 25.54 2.62
C GLN A 110 -1.09 26.35 2.92
N ARG A 111 -2.29 25.75 2.80
CA ARG A 111 -3.56 26.48 2.98
C ARG A 111 -4.02 26.43 4.44
N PRO A 112 -4.59 27.53 4.98
CA PRO A 112 -5.04 27.60 6.37
C PRO A 112 -6.05 26.53 6.76
N LEU A 113 -6.95 26.13 5.84
CA LEU A 113 -7.93 25.08 6.12
C LEU A 113 -7.29 23.76 6.56
N TRP A 114 -6.37 23.24 5.76
CA TRP A 114 -5.76 21.92 6.01
C TRP A 114 -4.69 21.99 7.09
N TRP A 115 -3.91 23.07 7.12
CA TRP A 115 -2.88 23.22 8.13
C TRP A 115 -3.44 23.60 9.50
N GLY A 116 -4.54 24.36 9.52
CA GLY A 116 -5.31 24.67 10.72
C GLY A 116 -5.80 23.41 11.40
N ALA A 117 -6.36 22.45 10.65
CA ALA A 117 -6.78 21.16 11.20
C ALA A 117 -5.63 20.38 11.87
N VAL A 118 -4.43 20.38 11.26
CA VAL A 118 -3.24 19.76 11.88
C VAL A 118 -2.84 20.49 13.17
N ARG A 119 -2.85 21.82 13.16
CA ARG A 119 -2.49 22.65 14.32
C ARG A 119 -3.50 22.49 15.47
N GLU A 120 -4.78 22.43 15.15
CA GLU A 120 -5.85 22.24 16.14
C GLU A 120 -5.69 20.91 16.88
N LEU A 121 -5.36 19.85 16.15
CA LEU A 121 -5.24 18.52 16.72
C LEU A 121 -4.07 18.35 17.71
N VAL A 122 -2.92 18.99 17.44
CA VAL A 122 -1.74 18.89 18.32
C VAL A 122 -1.87 19.76 19.59
N GLY A 123 -2.93 20.56 19.67
CA GLY A 123 -3.20 21.46 20.79
C GLY A 123 -2.37 22.75 20.76
N PRO A 124 -2.73 23.76 21.58
CA PRO A 124 -2.21 25.11 21.45
C PRO A 124 -0.69 25.22 21.59
N ALA A 125 -0.10 24.54 22.57
CA ALA A 125 1.34 24.64 22.84
C ALA A 125 2.20 24.08 21.70
N GLU A 126 1.83 22.91 21.16
CA GLU A 126 2.54 22.33 20.01
C GLU A 126 2.24 23.12 18.73
N ALA A 127 1.00 23.59 18.56
CA ALA A 127 0.63 24.44 17.43
C ALA A 127 1.49 25.71 17.37
N ASP A 128 1.70 26.39 18.49
CA ASP A 128 2.50 27.62 18.55
C ASP A 128 3.97 27.38 18.20
N ALA A 129 4.49 26.17 18.47
CA ALA A 129 5.82 25.75 18.04
C ALA A 129 5.90 25.40 16.54
N LEU A 130 4.77 25.12 15.89
CA LEU A 130 4.72 24.86 14.44
C LEU A 130 4.73 26.16 13.64
N ALA A 131 5.35 26.11 12.46
CA ALA A 131 5.30 27.24 11.53
C ALA A 131 3.84 27.57 11.12
N PRO A 132 3.56 28.83 10.73
CA PRO A 132 2.20 29.26 10.34
C PRO A 132 1.62 28.52 9.13
N VAL A 133 2.47 27.93 8.30
CA VAL A 133 2.10 27.10 7.14
C VAL A 133 2.84 25.78 7.19
N GLY A 134 2.24 24.73 6.63
CA GLY A 134 2.84 23.40 6.56
C GLY A 134 4.09 23.33 5.70
N PRO A 135 4.73 22.16 5.58
CA PRO A 135 5.94 21.99 4.77
C PRO A 135 5.64 22.11 3.27
N ASN A 136 6.53 22.81 2.56
CA ASN A 136 6.52 22.82 1.09
C ASN A 136 7.25 21.60 0.51
N ARG A 137 7.17 21.41 -0.81
CA ARG A 137 7.79 20.28 -1.51
C ARG A 137 9.31 20.21 -1.33
N SER A 138 10.00 21.34 -1.21
CA SER A 138 11.45 21.37 -1.03
C SER A 138 11.84 20.81 0.34
N LYS A 139 11.16 21.28 1.40
CA LYS A 139 11.35 20.79 2.77
C LYS A 139 11.00 19.30 2.89
N TRP A 140 9.91 18.87 2.24
CA TRP A 140 9.56 17.45 2.12
C TRP A 140 10.68 16.63 1.46
N ASN A 141 11.15 17.04 0.28
CA ASN A 141 12.18 16.31 -0.46
C ASN A 141 13.50 16.20 0.32
N TYR A 142 13.87 17.27 1.03
CA TYR A 142 15.05 17.26 1.90
C TYR A 142 14.89 16.22 3.01
N TYR A 143 13.78 16.28 3.76
CA TYR A 143 13.54 15.37 4.87
C TYR A 143 13.41 13.92 4.41
N PHE A 144 12.68 13.68 3.32
CA PHE A 144 12.48 12.35 2.76
C PHE A 144 13.81 11.69 2.39
N LYS A 145 14.68 12.42 1.67
CA LYS A 145 15.98 11.89 1.24
C LYS A 145 16.94 11.64 2.40
N ARG A 146 16.89 12.47 3.43
CA ARG A 146 17.89 12.46 4.52
C ARG A 146 17.49 11.58 5.70
N TYR A 147 16.20 11.42 5.97
CA TYR A 147 15.72 10.75 7.18
C TYR A 147 14.71 9.65 6.85
N LEU A 148 13.61 9.95 6.15
CA LEU A 148 12.56 8.94 5.93
C LEU A 148 13.06 7.74 5.15
N LYS A 149 13.77 7.95 4.03
CA LYS A 149 14.15 6.87 3.12
C LYS A 149 14.94 5.75 3.80
N GLU A 150 15.86 6.10 4.69
CA GLU A 150 16.68 5.14 5.44
C GLU A 150 15.87 4.44 6.53
N ASN A 151 14.85 5.11 7.08
CA ASN A 151 14.01 4.60 8.16
C ASN A 151 12.70 3.93 7.69
N ILE A 152 12.42 3.87 6.38
CA ILE A 152 11.21 3.21 5.84
C ILE A 152 11.02 1.77 6.37
N PRO A 153 12.07 0.92 6.43
CA PRO A 153 11.92 -0.43 6.99
C PRO A 153 11.45 -0.40 8.45
N ALA A 154 12.11 0.38 9.31
CA ALA A 154 11.76 0.51 10.72
C ALA A 154 10.35 1.11 10.92
N LEU A 155 9.99 2.12 10.12
CA LEU A 155 8.64 2.68 10.10
C LEU A 155 7.61 1.58 9.80
N ARG A 156 7.89 0.73 8.82
CA ARG A 156 6.99 -0.34 8.41
C ARG A 156 6.85 -1.42 9.48
N ASP A 157 7.94 -1.80 10.12
CA ASP A 157 7.93 -2.85 11.14
C ASP A 157 7.09 -2.43 12.34
N ILE A 158 7.37 -1.25 12.92
CA ILE A 158 6.60 -0.72 14.06
C ILE A 158 5.14 -0.41 13.67
N SER A 159 4.91 0.14 12.46
CA SER A 159 3.54 0.36 11.98
C SER A 159 2.74 -0.94 11.90
N SER A 160 3.38 -2.06 11.52
CA SER A 160 2.66 -3.34 11.37
C SER A 160 2.10 -3.82 12.72
N ASP A 161 2.90 -3.70 13.79
CA ASP A 161 2.46 -4.08 15.14
C ASP A 161 1.33 -3.17 15.64
N LEU A 162 1.46 -1.85 15.46
CA LEU A 162 0.41 -0.91 15.84
C LEU A 162 -0.88 -1.13 15.06
N TRP A 163 -0.81 -1.40 13.76
CA TRP A 163 -2.00 -1.69 12.96
C TRP A 163 -2.66 -3.02 13.32
N ILE A 164 -1.90 -4.02 13.76
CA ILE A 164 -2.47 -5.24 14.33
C ILE A 164 -3.22 -4.91 15.62
N GLN A 165 -2.64 -4.10 16.50
CA GLN A 165 -3.31 -3.67 17.74
C GLN A 165 -4.56 -2.84 17.45
N GLN A 166 -4.50 -1.91 16.50
CA GLN A 166 -5.65 -1.14 16.03
C GLN A 166 -6.75 -2.05 15.50
N ALA A 167 -6.39 -3.05 14.68
CA ALA A 167 -7.33 -4.03 14.17
C ALA A 167 -8.04 -4.79 15.30
N LEU A 168 -7.28 -5.31 16.27
CA LEU A 168 -7.83 -6.02 17.42
C LEU A 168 -8.73 -5.12 18.27
N ALA A 169 -8.33 -3.86 18.50
CA ALA A 169 -9.11 -2.87 19.25
C ALA A 169 -10.44 -2.51 18.56
N MET A 170 -10.47 -2.55 17.21
CA MET A 170 -11.71 -2.40 16.43
C MET A 170 -12.64 -3.62 16.54
N GLY A 171 -12.19 -4.72 17.16
CA GLY A 171 -12.93 -5.97 17.29
C GLY A 171 -12.67 -6.97 16.16
N LEU A 172 -11.65 -6.75 15.32
CA LEU A 172 -11.28 -7.71 14.28
C LEU A 172 -10.65 -8.94 14.93
N MET A 173 -11.06 -10.13 14.50
CA MET A 173 -10.66 -11.42 15.07
C MET A 173 -10.97 -11.52 16.58
N SER A 174 -11.94 -10.75 17.09
CA SER A 174 -12.30 -10.74 18.51
C SER A 174 -12.85 -12.09 18.97
N GLU A 175 -12.34 -12.57 20.11
CA GLU A 175 -12.86 -13.78 20.77
C GLU A 175 -14.26 -13.59 21.35
N VAL A 176 -14.70 -12.34 21.52
CA VAL A 176 -16.02 -11.99 22.06
C VAL A 176 -17.11 -12.16 21.01
N ASN A 177 -16.77 -12.05 19.72
CA ASN A 177 -17.74 -12.24 18.65
C ASN A 177 -18.11 -13.72 18.55
N SER A 178 -19.38 -14.00 18.22
CA SER A 178 -19.82 -15.37 17.98
C SER A 178 -18.92 -16.02 16.92
N ARG A 179 -18.47 -17.25 17.17
CA ARG A 179 -17.78 -18.06 16.16
C ARG A 179 -18.75 -18.31 15.00
N GLY A 180 -18.70 -17.43 13.99
CA GLY A 180 -19.42 -17.56 12.73
C GLY A 180 -19.13 -18.87 11.99
N SER A 181 -19.73 -19.03 10.81
CA SER A 181 -19.60 -20.25 10.02
C SER A 181 -18.19 -20.43 9.48
N TRP A 182 -17.67 -21.65 9.48
CA TRP A 182 -16.39 -21.96 8.82
C TRP A 182 -16.44 -21.76 7.29
N ILE A 183 -17.62 -21.78 6.68
CA ILE A 183 -17.80 -21.68 5.22
C ILE A 183 -18.31 -20.32 4.79
N TYR A 184 -19.05 -19.67 5.67
CA TYR A 184 -19.46 -18.29 5.52
C TYR A 184 -18.94 -17.47 6.71
N PRO A 185 -17.61 -17.41 6.91
CA PRO A 185 -17.07 -16.64 8.01
C PRO A 185 -17.39 -15.17 7.79
N ASP A 186 -17.68 -14.48 8.90
CA ASP A 186 -17.86 -13.05 8.84
C ASP A 186 -16.52 -12.37 8.50
N ARG A 187 -16.58 -11.19 7.89
CA ARG A 187 -15.39 -10.54 7.33
C ARG A 187 -14.37 -10.14 8.39
N ASP A 188 -14.83 -9.94 9.63
CA ASP A 188 -14.02 -9.67 10.81
C ASP A 188 -13.29 -10.91 11.34
N GLN A 189 -13.67 -12.11 10.88
CA GLN A 189 -13.06 -13.40 11.25
C GLN A 189 -12.03 -13.91 10.23
N VAL A 190 -11.82 -13.17 9.13
CA VAL A 190 -10.91 -13.57 8.06
C VAL A 190 -9.90 -12.50 7.75
N ILE A 191 -8.68 -12.96 7.52
CA ILE A 191 -7.61 -12.17 6.94
C ILE A 191 -7.58 -12.47 5.44
N HIS A 192 -7.66 -11.43 4.61
CA HIS A 192 -7.57 -11.56 3.16
C HIS A 192 -6.21 -11.08 2.66
N GLY A 193 -5.61 -11.89 1.79
CA GLY A 193 -4.39 -11.54 1.08
C GLY A 193 -4.68 -11.40 -0.41
N ASP A 194 -4.31 -10.26 -0.99
CA ASP A 194 -4.37 -10.03 -2.43
C ASP A 194 -3.05 -9.44 -2.94
N ALA A 195 -2.73 -9.71 -4.20
CA ALA A 195 -1.53 -9.18 -4.84
C ALA A 195 -1.86 -8.42 -6.12
N THR A 196 -1.41 -7.17 -6.18
CA THR A 196 -1.64 -6.25 -7.29
C THR A 196 -0.32 -5.93 -7.99
N VAL A 197 -0.34 -5.87 -9.32
CA VAL A 197 0.79 -5.35 -10.10
C VAL A 197 0.55 -3.87 -10.37
N ALA A 198 1.29 -3.00 -9.69
CA ALA A 198 1.22 -1.56 -9.92
C ALA A 198 2.06 -1.17 -11.13
N ALA A 199 1.52 -0.27 -11.96
CA ALA A 199 2.24 0.29 -13.08
C ALA A 199 3.53 0.99 -12.58
N PRO A 200 4.69 0.70 -13.19
CA PRO A 200 5.93 1.35 -12.79
C PRO A 200 5.92 2.82 -13.23
N PRO A 201 6.72 3.70 -12.58
CA PRO A 201 6.86 5.10 -12.99
C PRO A 201 7.43 5.30 -14.41
N SER A 202 7.97 4.23 -15.00
CA SER A 202 8.46 4.18 -16.37
C SER A 202 8.10 2.83 -16.98
N ASP A 203 7.51 2.86 -18.18
CA ASP A 203 7.22 1.69 -19.00
C ASP A 203 8.47 1.11 -19.69
N GLN A 204 9.59 1.83 -19.62
CA GLN A 204 10.84 1.44 -20.26
C GLN A 204 11.50 0.29 -19.51
N THR A 205 11.84 -0.76 -20.26
CA THR A 205 12.54 -1.96 -19.75
C THR A 205 14.06 -1.89 -19.97
N LYS A 206 14.52 -0.96 -20.81
CA LYS A 206 15.93 -0.80 -21.17
C LYS A 206 16.40 0.63 -20.86
N ARG A 207 17.55 0.76 -20.20
CA ARG A 207 18.17 2.06 -19.87
C ARG A 207 18.61 2.84 -21.10
N LYS A 208 18.84 2.15 -22.20
CA LYS A 208 19.35 2.71 -23.45
C LYS A 208 18.60 2.10 -24.62
N THR A 209 18.12 2.95 -25.52
CA THR A 209 17.56 2.55 -26.82
C THR A 209 18.27 3.32 -27.92
N THR A 210 18.56 2.66 -29.03
CA THR A 210 19.13 3.30 -30.22
C THR A 210 18.02 3.45 -31.25
N ASP A 211 17.84 4.66 -31.75
CA ASP A 211 16.99 4.93 -32.90
C ASP A 211 17.57 4.21 -34.14
N LYS A 212 16.73 3.42 -34.82
CA LYS A 212 17.19 2.56 -35.92
C LYS A 212 17.48 3.33 -37.20
N GLU A 213 16.88 4.50 -37.38
CA GLU A 213 17.03 5.32 -38.58
C GLU A 213 18.14 6.35 -38.41
N THR A 214 18.22 6.99 -37.23
CA THR A 214 19.17 8.07 -36.98
C THR A 214 20.43 7.62 -36.25
N GLY A 215 20.42 6.43 -35.63
CA GLY A 215 21.51 5.96 -34.77
C GLY A 215 21.59 6.69 -33.41
N GLU A 216 20.68 7.62 -33.14
CA GLU A 216 20.67 8.41 -31.91
C GLU A 216 20.43 7.52 -30.68
N ILE A 217 21.22 7.74 -29.63
CA ILE A 217 21.11 7.02 -28.37
C ILE A 217 20.22 7.81 -27.40
N ARG A 218 19.11 7.21 -26.98
CA ARG A 218 18.23 7.76 -25.93
C ARG A 218 18.39 6.99 -24.62
N TYR A 219 18.45 7.75 -23.53
CA TYR A 219 18.56 7.22 -22.18
C TYR A 219 17.21 7.31 -21.46
N HIS A 220 16.83 6.20 -20.85
CA HIS A 220 15.54 6.06 -20.17
C HIS A 220 15.73 5.73 -18.71
N ARG A 221 14.83 6.24 -17.89
CA ARG A 221 14.68 5.76 -16.51
C ARG A 221 14.06 4.37 -16.58
N VAL A 222 14.69 3.39 -15.94
CA VAL A 222 14.12 2.05 -15.76
C VAL A 222 13.81 1.87 -14.28
N ASP A 223 12.64 1.33 -13.99
CA ASP A 223 12.34 0.83 -12.66
C ASP A 223 12.95 -0.57 -12.50
N GLU A 224 13.95 -0.71 -11.64
CA GLU A 224 14.68 -1.96 -11.48
C GLU A 224 13.88 -3.04 -10.76
N ASP A 225 12.81 -2.65 -10.04
CA ASP A 225 11.96 -3.58 -9.31
C ASP A 225 10.77 -4.07 -10.15
N ALA A 226 10.52 -3.42 -11.30
CA ALA A 226 9.46 -3.80 -12.21
C ALA A 226 9.82 -5.09 -12.97
N SER A 227 8.85 -5.99 -13.09
CA SER A 227 9.02 -7.25 -13.81
C SER A 227 7.72 -7.72 -14.46
N CYS A 228 7.84 -8.60 -15.45
CA CYS A 228 6.68 -9.24 -16.05
C CYS A 228 6.15 -10.34 -15.11
N THR A 229 4.90 -10.19 -14.68
CA THR A 229 4.15 -11.17 -13.90
C THR A 229 3.00 -11.72 -14.73
N THR A 230 2.62 -12.98 -14.50
CA THR A 230 1.39 -13.56 -15.05
C THR A 230 0.29 -13.50 -13.99
N GLU A 231 -0.80 -12.79 -14.30
CA GLU A 231 -2.01 -12.70 -13.48
C GLU A 231 -2.95 -13.89 -13.74
N GLY A 232 -4.00 -14.01 -12.91
CA GLY A 232 -5.07 -14.99 -13.11
C GLY A 232 -5.65 -14.90 -14.52
N GLY A 233 -5.82 -16.06 -15.17
CA GLY A 233 -6.25 -16.13 -16.57
C GLY A 233 -5.13 -16.00 -17.62
N GLY A 234 -3.86 -15.99 -17.20
CA GLY A 234 -2.71 -16.10 -18.11
C GLY A 234 -2.24 -14.78 -18.72
N ARG A 235 -2.84 -13.65 -18.34
CA ARG A 235 -2.45 -12.31 -18.81
C ARG A 235 -1.08 -11.94 -18.25
N LYS A 236 -0.17 -11.46 -19.11
CA LYS A 236 1.12 -10.89 -18.68
C LYS A 236 0.95 -9.40 -18.39
N VAL A 237 1.45 -8.95 -17.25
CA VAL A 237 1.43 -7.55 -16.80
C VAL A 237 2.83 -7.16 -16.35
N TYR A 238 3.30 -5.99 -16.79
CA TYR A 238 4.61 -5.45 -16.41
C TYR A 238 4.44 -4.42 -15.30
N GLY A 239 5.15 -4.60 -14.18
CA GLY A 239 5.16 -3.63 -13.11
C GLY A 239 5.70 -4.16 -11.79
N ASN A 240 5.46 -3.40 -10.74
CA ASN A 240 5.86 -3.73 -9.37
C ASN A 240 4.74 -4.53 -8.71
N LYS A 241 5.03 -5.78 -8.37
CA LYS A 241 4.05 -6.63 -7.69
C LYS A 241 4.08 -6.37 -6.20
N PHE A 242 2.92 -6.08 -5.61
CA PHE A 242 2.74 -5.87 -4.18
C PHE A 242 1.70 -6.85 -3.64
N ARG A 243 1.97 -7.46 -2.49
CA ARG A 243 1.01 -8.24 -1.72
C ARG A 243 0.55 -7.43 -0.53
N SER A 244 -0.75 -7.24 -0.40
CA SER A 244 -1.35 -6.69 0.82
C SER A 244 -2.09 -7.78 1.58
N ILE A 245 -1.90 -7.81 2.89
CA ILE A 245 -2.72 -8.59 3.81
C ILE A 245 -3.56 -7.60 4.61
N ALA A 246 -4.86 -7.83 4.70
CA ALA A 246 -5.77 -6.93 5.36
C ALA A 246 -6.94 -7.68 6.02
N THR A 247 -7.65 -6.96 6.89
CA THR A 247 -8.89 -7.40 7.54
C THR A 247 -9.87 -6.23 7.57
N ARG A 248 -11.16 -6.48 7.85
CA ARG A 248 -12.22 -5.45 7.92
C ARG A 248 -13.41 -5.95 8.71
N LEU A 249 -14.17 -5.02 9.29
CA LEU A 249 -15.40 -5.38 10.00
C LEU A 249 -16.51 -5.75 9.00
N ALA A 250 -17.41 -6.64 9.40
CA ALA A 250 -18.49 -7.13 8.54
C ALA A 250 -19.46 -6.02 8.10
N ASN A 251 -19.91 -5.21 9.06
CA ASN A 251 -20.98 -4.22 8.88
C ASN A 251 -20.52 -2.76 9.07
N THR A 252 -19.21 -2.53 9.11
CA THR A 252 -18.65 -1.17 9.26
C THR A 252 -17.90 -0.82 7.98
N PRO A 253 -18.48 0.01 7.09
CA PRO A 253 -17.78 0.54 5.94
C PRO A 253 -16.46 1.23 6.33
N HIS A 254 -15.51 1.27 5.39
CA HIS A 254 -14.21 1.94 5.57
C HIS A 254 -13.35 1.43 6.75
N SER A 255 -13.74 0.33 7.41
CA SER A 255 -13.04 -0.29 8.55
C SER A 255 -11.85 -1.18 8.15
N ARG A 256 -11.39 -1.10 6.90
CA ARG A 256 -10.32 -1.97 6.42
C ARG A 256 -8.99 -1.53 7.02
N VAL A 257 -8.31 -2.46 7.69
CA VAL A 257 -6.94 -2.28 8.19
C VAL A 257 -6.00 -3.12 7.34
N ILE A 258 -4.94 -2.51 6.81
CA ILE A 258 -3.87 -3.21 6.09
C ILE A 258 -2.81 -3.61 7.12
N LEU A 259 -2.65 -4.92 7.33
CA LEU A 259 -1.74 -5.46 8.33
C LEU A 259 -0.30 -5.52 7.82
N THR A 260 -0.11 -5.79 6.52
CA THR A 260 1.20 -5.73 5.88
C THR A 260 1.08 -5.46 4.39
N LEU A 261 2.08 -4.80 3.83
CA LEU A 261 2.25 -4.55 2.40
C LEU A 261 3.68 -4.87 1.98
N GLU A 262 3.85 -5.86 1.12
CA GLU A 262 5.15 -6.35 0.68
C GLU A 262 5.34 -6.21 -0.82
N SER A 263 6.53 -5.79 -1.25
CA SER A 263 6.94 -5.95 -2.65
C SER A 263 7.36 -7.40 -2.90
N ILE A 264 6.69 -8.06 -3.85
CA ILE A 264 7.08 -9.39 -4.33
C ILE A 264 8.02 -9.20 -5.51
N ARG A 265 9.31 -9.43 -5.28
CA ARG A 265 10.31 -9.39 -6.34
C ARG A 265 10.39 -10.74 -7.05
N HIS A 266 9.89 -10.80 -8.28
CA HIS A 266 10.10 -11.94 -9.19
C HIS A 266 11.42 -11.81 -9.96
N LYS A 267 12.54 -11.57 -9.28
CA LYS A 267 13.85 -11.76 -9.92
C LYS A 267 14.20 -13.23 -9.78
N SER A 268 14.17 -13.99 -10.89
CA SER A 268 14.74 -15.34 -10.91
C SER A 268 16.15 -15.25 -10.30
N ARG A 269 16.51 -16.20 -9.44
CA ARG A 269 17.82 -16.30 -8.78
C ARG A 269 18.94 -16.67 -9.76
N LYS A 270 18.93 -16.13 -10.99
CA LYS A 270 20.08 -16.12 -11.89
C LYS A 270 21.04 -15.05 -11.38
N ARG A 271 21.89 -15.52 -10.46
CA ARG A 271 23.17 -14.95 -10.05
C ARG A 271 23.79 -14.14 -11.22
N PRO A 272 24.08 -12.84 -11.09
CA PRO A 272 24.93 -12.18 -12.07
C PRO A 272 26.32 -12.87 -12.05
N PRO A 273 26.98 -13.05 -13.20
CA PRO A 273 28.34 -13.57 -13.22
C PRO A 273 29.24 -12.61 -12.42
N THR A 274 29.96 -13.19 -11.46
CA THR A 274 31.18 -12.71 -10.81
C THR A 274 31.46 -11.21 -10.92
N ALA A 275 31.34 -10.52 -9.78
CA ALA A 275 32.04 -9.26 -9.57
C ALA A 275 33.51 -9.46 -9.95
N THR A 276 33.94 -8.73 -10.98
CA THR A 276 35.34 -8.63 -11.39
C THR A 276 36.16 -8.29 -10.16
N THR A 277 37.02 -9.23 -9.76
CA THR A 277 38.16 -9.01 -8.88
C THR A 277 38.82 -7.71 -9.33
N ARG A 278 38.75 -6.66 -8.50
CA ARG A 278 39.58 -5.48 -8.68
C ARG A 278 41.03 -5.95 -8.72
N ALA A 279 41.67 -5.82 -9.86
CA ALA A 279 43.12 -5.87 -9.95
C ALA A 279 43.67 -4.84 -8.95
N GLN A 280 44.46 -5.31 -7.99
CA GLN A 280 45.28 -4.42 -7.20
C GLN A 280 46.33 -3.79 -8.13
N PRO A 281 46.59 -2.48 -8.05
CA PRO A 281 47.72 -1.90 -8.73
C PRO A 281 49.00 -2.44 -8.10
N SER A 282 49.87 -3.03 -8.94
CA SER A 282 51.24 -3.37 -8.59
C SER A 282 51.97 -2.10 -8.16
N SER A 283 52.38 -2.05 -6.89
CA SER A 283 53.38 -1.12 -6.40
C SER A 283 54.70 -1.44 -7.09
N GLY A 284 55.08 -0.61 -8.07
CA GLY A 284 56.43 -0.60 -8.64
C GLY A 284 57.43 -0.21 -7.55
N SER A 285 58.51 -0.98 -7.51
CA SER A 285 59.75 -0.67 -6.78
C SER A 285 60.56 0.38 -7.51
#